data_AF-A0A0G1HST2-F1
#
_entry.id   AF-A0A0G1HST2-F1
#
_cell.length_a   1.000
_cell.length_b   1.000
_cell.length_c   1.000
_cell.angle_alpha   90.00
_cell.angle_beta   90.00
_cell.angle_gamma   90.00
#
_symmetry.space_group_name_H-M   'P 1'
#
loop_
_entity.id
_entity.type
_entity.pdbx_description
1 polymer ?
#
loop_
_entity_poly.entity_id
_entity_poly.type
_entity_poly.pdbx_seq_one_letter_code
_entity_poly.pdbx_strand_id
1 'polypeptide(L)'
;WIFENDSGVLVNQDAVKTFLSFLASFQADDIKKYDASAEYGFVKPALTVRATIDGKEEILAIGGKTSDGSSYYARVSGRDLWVYLIGSQLVNDQLMKRRADFEKKEDKSQL
;
A
#
# COMPACT_ATOMS: atom_id res chain seq x y z
N TRP A 1 19.34 -2.51 -11.42
CA TRP A 1 18.30 -1.60 -10.91
C TRP A 1 18.98 -0.67 -9.92
N ILE A 2 18.89 0.63 -10.16
CA ILE A 2 19.42 1.70 -9.29
C ILE A 2 18.25 2.62 -8.91
N PHE A 3 18.37 3.35 -7.80
CA PHE A 3 17.43 4.43 -7.55
C PHE A 3 17.75 5.60 -8.47
N GLU A 4 16.72 6.18 -9.08
CA GLU A 4 16.86 7.30 -10.02
C GLU A 4 17.62 8.49 -9.39
N ASN A 5 17.38 8.75 -8.10
CA ASN A 5 17.99 9.85 -7.35
C ASN A 5 19.21 9.42 -6.50
N ASP A 6 19.63 8.16 -6.57
CA ASP A 6 20.77 7.65 -5.80
C ASP A 6 21.37 6.38 -6.43
N SER A 7 22.36 6.57 -7.31
CA SER A 7 23.06 5.46 -7.96
C SER A 7 24.08 4.75 -7.06
N GLY A 8 24.39 5.30 -5.88
CA GLY A 8 25.33 4.70 -4.92
C GLY A 8 24.74 3.53 -4.14
N VAL A 9 23.40 3.45 -4.09
CA VAL A 9 22.67 2.37 -3.42
C VAL A 9 22.04 1.45 -4.45
N LEU A 10 22.44 0.17 -4.42
CA LEU A 10 21.86 -0.85 -5.30
C LEU A 10 20.44 -1.21 -4.84
N VAL A 11 19.56 -1.43 -5.82
CA VAL A 11 18.19 -1.88 -5.55
C VAL A 11 18.16 -3.41 -5.36
N ASN A 12 17.45 -3.85 -4.33
CA ASN A 12 17.05 -5.24 -4.14
C ASN A 12 15.96 -5.60 -5.15
N GLN A 13 16.37 -6.24 -6.25
CA GLN A 13 15.47 -6.61 -7.35
C GLN A 13 14.39 -7.61 -6.92
N ASP A 14 14.68 -8.49 -5.97
CA ASP A 14 13.73 -9.50 -5.51
C ASP A 14 12.64 -8.87 -4.63
N ALA A 15 13.01 -7.87 -3.81
CA ALA A 15 12.04 -7.06 -3.08
C ALA A 15 11.10 -6.30 -4.02
N VAL A 16 11.63 -5.72 -5.10
CA VAL A 16 10.83 -5.04 -6.13
C VAL A 16 9.88 -6.02 -6.82
N LYS A 17 10.37 -7.17 -7.29
CA LYS A 17 9.53 -8.20 -7.93
C LYS A 17 8.42 -8.68 -7.00
N THR A 18 8.74 -8.93 -5.73
CA THR A 18 7.76 -9.37 -4.73
C THR A 18 6.67 -8.31 -4.54
N PHE A 19 7.06 -7.05 -4.44
CA PHE A 19 6.12 -5.94 -4.30
C PHE A 19 5.24 -5.76 -5.54
N LEU A 20 5.80 -5.86 -6.74
CA LEU A 20 5.04 -5.80 -8.00
C LEU A 20 4.06 -6.97 -8.13
N SER A 21 4.47 -8.18 -7.80
CA SER A 21 3.57 -9.36 -7.78
C SER A 21 2.43 -9.18 -6.79
N PHE A 22 2.73 -8.63 -5.60
CA PHE A 22 1.71 -8.29 -4.62
C PHE A 22 0.71 -7.28 -5.19
N LEU A 23 1.18 -6.16 -5.76
CA LEU A 23 0.30 -5.14 -6.37
C LEU A 23 -0.56 -5.73 -7.50
N ALA A 24 -0.01 -6.65 -8.29
CA ALA A 24 -0.76 -7.33 -9.34
C ALA A 24 -1.87 -8.25 -8.80
N SER A 25 -1.65 -8.89 -7.65
CA SER A 25 -2.65 -9.73 -6.98
C SER A 25 -3.57 -8.98 -6.02
N PHE A 26 -3.31 -7.69 -5.79
CA PHE A 26 -3.92 -6.92 -4.72
C PHE A 26 -5.43 -6.75 -4.95
N GLN A 27 -6.20 -7.21 -3.97
CA GLN A 27 -7.65 -7.08 -3.93
C GLN A 27 -8.07 -6.78 -2.49
N ALA A 28 -9.25 -6.17 -2.33
CA ALA A 28 -9.85 -6.01 -1.01
C ALA A 28 -10.37 -7.36 -0.51
N ASP A 29 -10.30 -7.58 0.80
CA ASP A 29 -10.86 -8.77 1.44
C ASP A 29 -12.40 -8.73 1.48
N ASP A 30 -12.96 -7.51 1.58
CA ASP A 30 -14.40 -7.28 1.61
C ASP A 30 -14.76 -5.87 1.11
N ILE A 31 -16.03 -5.68 0.76
CA ILE A 31 -16.61 -4.40 0.33
C ILE A 31 -17.95 -4.16 1.03
N LYS A 32 -18.14 -2.92 1.52
CA LYS A 32 -19.34 -2.50 2.24
C LYS A 32 -19.84 -1.17 1.68
N LYS A 33 -21.14 -0.93 1.81
CA LYS A 33 -21.73 0.38 1.50
C LYS A 33 -21.24 1.41 2.51
N TYR A 34 -20.93 2.61 2.04
CA TYR A 34 -20.55 3.73 2.89
C TYR A 34 -21.68 4.09 3.87
N ASP A 35 -21.30 4.26 5.14
CA ASP A 35 -22.16 4.75 6.22
C ASP A 35 -21.64 6.11 6.72
N ALA A 36 -22.45 7.16 6.56
CA ALA A 36 -22.08 8.51 6.96
C ALA A 36 -21.95 8.68 8.49
N SER A 37 -22.49 7.75 9.28
CA SER A 37 -22.36 7.77 10.74
C SER A 37 -21.07 7.10 11.25
N ALA A 38 -20.35 6.39 10.39
CA ALA A 38 -19.15 5.65 10.76
C ALA A 38 -17.86 6.49 10.58
N GLU A 39 -16.89 6.25 11.46
CA GLU A 39 -15.56 6.85 11.37
C GLU A 39 -14.59 5.94 10.60
N TYR A 40 -14.39 6.25 9.32
CA TYR A 40 -13.45 5.50 8.48
C TYR A 40 -12.04 6.10 8.42
N GLY A 41 -11.86 7.37 8.81
CA GLY A 41 -10.56 8.04 8.76
C GLY A 41 -10.12 8.55 7.37
N PHE A 42 -11.04 8.72 6.41
CA PHE A 42 -10.69 9.20 5.06
C PHE A 42 -10.38 10.70 4.97
N VAL A 43 -10.77 11.51 5.96
CA VAL A 43 -10.44 12.95 6.00
C VAL A 43 -8.93 13.15 6.22
N LYS A 44 -8.32 12.30 7.05
CA LYS A 44 -6.88 12.26 7.29
C LYS A 44 -6.41 10.80 7.17
N PRO A 45 -6.22 10.31 5.94
CA PRO A 45 -5.89 8.90 5.72
C PRO A 45 -4.53 8.56 6.34
N ALA A 46 -4.41 7.32 6.84
CA ALA A 46 -3.16 6.78 7.37
C ALA A 46 -2.14 6.55 6.26
N LEU A 47 -2.60 6.21 5.05
CA LEU A 47 -1.78 6.04 3.86
C LEU A 47 -2.57 6.45 2.61
N THR A 48 -1.90 7.08 1.64
CA THR A 48 -2.48 7.36 0.32
C THR A 48 -1.60 6.67 -0.72
N VAL A 49 -2.20 5.77 -1.49
CA VAL A 49 -1.55 5.11 -2.63
C VAL A 49 -2.03 5.78 -3.91
N ARG A 50 -1.10 6.23 -4.75
CA ARG A 50 -1.36 6.80 -6.06
C ARG A 50 -0.78 5.88 -7.12
N ALA A 51 -1.60 5.46 -8.06
CA ALA A 51 -1.19 4.64 -9.18
C ALA A 51 -1.69 5.27 -10.47
N THR A 52 -0.92 5.14 -11.55
CA THR A 52 -1.42 5.47 -12.90
C THR A 52 -1.65 4.16 -13.64
N ILE A 53 -2.89 3.89 -14.01
CA ILE A 53 -3.32 2.68 -14.71
C ILE A 53 -3.92 3.13 -16.05
N ASP A 54 -3.35 2.67 -17.16
CA ASP A 54 -3.76 3.04 -18.51
C ASP A 54 -3.89 4.57 -18.73
N GLY A 55 -2.93 5.32 -18.16
CA GLY A 55 -2.89 6.79 -18.25
C GLY A 55 -3.84 7.53 -17.31
N LYS A 56 -4.61 6.83 -16.47
CA LYS A 56 -5.51 7.42 -15.49
C LYS A 56 -4.93 7.29 -14.07
N GLU A 57 -4.91 8.39 -13.32
CA GLU A 57 -4.58 8.34 -11.90
C GLU A 57 -5.75 7.71 -11.12
N GLU A 58 -5.43 6.67 -10.37
CA GLU A 58 -6.28 6.05 -9.35
C GLU A 58 -5.66 6.31 -7.98
N ILE A 59 -6.48 6.80 -7.05
CA ILE A 59 -6.06 7.11 -5.69
C ILE A 59 -6.82 6.20 -4.74
N LEU A 60 -6.08 5.45 -3.93
CA LEU A 60 -6.59 4.63 -2.84
C LEU A 60 -6.21 5.29 -1.51
N ALA A 61 -7.21 5.76 -0.78
CA ALA A 61 -7.06 6.27 0.58
C ALA A 61 -7.25 5.12 1.57
N ILE A 62 -6.22 4.81 2.36
CA ILE A 62 -6.28 3.90 3.49
C ILE A 62 -6.56 4.72 4.75
N GLY A 63 -7.71 4.48 5.36
CA GLY A 63 -8.19 5.16 6.56
C GLY A 63 -7.72 4.50 7.85
N GLY A 64 -8.61 4.51 8.85
CA GLY A 64 -8.39 3.86 10.14
C GLY A 64 -8.48 2.33 10.08
N LYS A 65 -8.03 1.68 11.14
CA LYS A 65 -8.25 0.24 11.34
C LYS A 65 -9.69 -0.04 11.78
N THR A 66 -10.19 -1.23 11.45
CA THR A 66 -11.39 -1.79 12.09
C THR A 66 -11.18 -1.95 13.59
N SER A 67 -12.28 -2.01 14.36
CA SER A 67 -12.20 -2.07 15.83
C SER A 67 -11.45 -3.31 16.36
N ASP A 68 -11.47 -4.41 15.62
CA ASP A 68 -10.72 -5.64 15.90
C ASP A 68 -9.26 -5.57 15.40
N GLY A 69 -8.87 -4.51 14.69
CA GLY A 69 -7.53 -4.32 14.12
C GLY A 69 -7.17 -5.25 12.95
N SER A 70 -8.11 -6.09 12.49
CA SER A 70 -7.84 -7.09 11.44
C SER A 70 -7.66 -6.46 10.07
N SER A 71 -8.30 -5.32 9.82
CA SER A 71 -8.33 -4.64 8.53
C SER A 71 -8.15 -3.14 8.66
N TYR A 72 -7.83 -2.48 7.55
CA TYR A 72 -8.01 -1.04 7.35
C TYR A 72 -9.22 -0.79 6.47
N TYR A 73 -9.90 0.33 6.71
CA TYR A 73 -10.87 0.87 5.77
C TYR A 73 -10.16 1.51 4.58
N ALA A 74 -10.70 1.33 3.38
CA ALA A 74 -10.17 1.91 2.16
C ALA A 74 -11.26 2.55 1.30
N ARG A 75 -10.89 3.59 0.55
CA ARG A 75 -11.75 4.25 -0.44
C ARG A 75 -10.97 4.55 -1.70
N VAL A 76 -11.55 4.18 -2.84
CA VAL A 76 -11.03 4.50 -4.17
C VAL A 76 -11.64 5.82 -4.62
N SER A 77 -10.82 6.72 -5.19
CA SER A 77 -11.29 7.99 -5.75
C SER A 77 -12.42 7.78 -6.76
N GLY A 78 -13.49 8.56 -6.64
CA GLY A 78 -14.67 8.45 -7.49
C GLY A 78 -15.60 7.27 -7.19
N ARG A 79 -15.31 6.44 -6.16
CA ARG A 79 -16.17 5.33 -5.70
C ARG A 79 -16.70 5.57 -4.30
N ASP A 80 -17.33 6.73 -4.12
CA ASP A 80 -17.67 7.30 -2.82
C ASP A 80 -18.76 6.56 -2.03
N LEU A 81 -19.50 5.69 -2.70
CA LEU A 81 -20.55 4.88 -2.11
C LEU A 81 -20.03 3.60 -1.44
N TRP A 82 -18.74 3.30 -1.58
CA TRP A 82 -18.14 2.04 -1.15
C TRP A 82 -16.95 2.24 -0.22
N VAL A 83 -16.88 1.36 0.77
CA VAL A 83 -15.75 1.21 1.69
C VAL A 83 -15.23 -0.21 1.55
N TYR A 84 -13.93 -0.32 1.33
CA TYR A 84 -13.23 -1.60 1.20
C TYR A 84 -12.56 -1.96 2.51
N LEU A 85 -12.42 -3.25 2.80
CA LEU A 85 -11.58 -3.75 3.88
C LEU A 85 -10.32 -4.38 3.29
N ILE A 86 -9.18 -3.98 3.81
CA ILE A 86 -7.88 -4.53 3.40
C ILE A 86 -7.18 -5.03 4.66
N GLY A 87 -6.77 -6.30 4.66
CA GLY A 87 -6.07 -6.92 5.77
C GLY A 87 -4.91 -6.09 6.28
N SER A 88 -4.85 -5.90 7.59
CA SER A 88 -3.91 -4.98 8.22
C SER A 88 -2.47 -5.40 8.01
N GLN A 89 -2.21 -6.70 7.94
CA GLN A 89 -0.89 -7.25 7.65
C GLN A 89 -0.43 -6.90 6.23
N LEU A 90 -1.31 -6.98 5.22
CA LEU A 90 -0.99 -6.59 3.84
C LEU A 90 -0.62 -5.11 3.75
N VAL A 91 -1.41 -4.25 4.40
CA VAL A 91 -1.12 -2.81 4.43
C VAL A 91 0.23 -2.54 5.09
N ASN A 92 0.48 -3.11 6.28
CA ASN A 92 1.68 -2.81 7.05
C ASN A 92 2.95 -3.40 6.39
N ASP A 93 2.87 -4.62 5.89
CA ASP A 93 4.04 -5.36 5.42
C ASP A 93 4.41 -5.02 3.97
N GLN A 94 3.42 -4.63 3.15
CA GLN A 94 3.60 -4.35 1.73
C GLN A 94 3.42 -2.87 1.40
N LEU A 95 2.24 -2.29 1.67
CA LEU A 95 1.93 -0.92 1.22
C LEU A 95 2.69 0.16 1.99
N MET A 96 3.10 -0.11 3.24
CA MET A 96 3.90 0.82 4.05
C MET A 96 5.43 0.64 3.89
N LYS A 97 5.88 -0.19 2.94
CA LYS A 97 7.31 -0.30 2.61
C LYS A 97 7.89 1.05 2.22
N ARG A 98 9.10 1.30 2.69
CA ARG A 98 9.89 2.51 2.45
C ARG A 98 11.01 2.18 1.47
N ARG A 99 11.67 3.23 0.98
CA ARG A 99 12.88 3.11 0.14
C ARG A 99 13.86 2.07 0.69
N ALA A 100 14.16 2.13 1.99
CA ALA A 100 15.10 1.22 2.66
C ALA A 100 14.72 -0.28 2.54
N ASP A 101 13.44 -0.61 2.36
CA ASP A 101 12.99 -1.99 2.15
C ASP A 101 13.35 -2.52 0.75
N PHE A 102 13.68 -1.63 -0.18
CA PHE A 102 14.11 -1.93 -1.54
C PHE A 102 15.62 -1.78 -1.75
N GLU A 103 16.38 -1.48 -0.69
CA GLU A 103 17.84 -1.38 -0.78
C GLU A 103 18.48 -2.76 -0.65
N LYS A 104 19.52 -3.01 -1.45
CA LYS A 104 20.33 -4.22 -1.33
C LYS A 104 21.15 -4.12 -0.04
N LYS A 105 20.87 -4.98 0.92
CA LYS A 105 21.64 -5.04 2.17
C LYS A 105 23.03 -5.61 1.89
N GLU A 106 24.06 -5.02 2.48
CA GLU A 106 25.41 -5.57 2.44
C GLU A 106 25.43 -6.92 3.14
N ASP A 107 25.95 -7.94 2.47
CA ASP A 107 26.16 -9.25 3.07
C ASP A 107 27.44 -9.21 3.92
N LYS A 108 27.28 -8.91 5.20
CA LYS A 108 28.40 -8.85 6.17
C LYS A 108 28.93 -10.24 6.56
N SER A 109 28.44 -11.31 5.96
CA SER A 109 28.85 -12.69 6.25
C SER A 109 30.21 -13.08 5.64
N GLN A 110 30.87 -12.15 4.94
CA GLN A 110 32.14 -12.36 4.23
C GLN A 110 33.28 -11.48 4.75
N LEU A 111 33.12 -10.86 5.93
CA LEU A 111 34.14 -10.08 6.64
C LEU A 111 34.58 -10.78 7.92
#